data_AF-A0A959CC52-F1
#
_entry.id   AF-A0A959CC52-F1
#
_cell.length_a   1.000
_cell.length_b   1.000
_cell.length_c   1.000
_cell.angle_alpha   90.00
_cell.angle_beta   90.00
_cell.angle_gamma   90.00
#
_symmetry.space_group_name_H-M   'P 1'
#
loop_
_entity.id
_entity.type
_entity.pdbx_description
1 polymer ?
#
loop_
_entity_poly.entity_id
_entity_poly.type
_entity_poly.pdbx_seq_one_letter_code
_entity_poly.pdbx_strand_id
1 'polypeptide(L)' 'REEYQTPEGEALRDDDKFMYVAAWEWKGEDQAAALHKEALEYEEVKVTQRSYK' A
#
# COMPACT_ATOMS: atom_id res chain seq x y z
N ARG A 1 3.55 14.75 10.27
CA ARG A 1 3.29 13.32 10.00
C ARG A 1 4.60 12.75 9.45
N GLU A 2 5.53 12.43 10.35
CA GLU A 2 6.93 12.05 10.02
C GLU A 2 7.14 10.52 10.07
N GLU A 3 6.15 9.77 10.56
CA GLU A 3 6.24 8.35 10.88
C GLU A 3 6.38 7.42 9.64
N TYR A 4 6.16 7.96 8.43
CA TYR A 4 6.18 7.19 7.17
C TYR A 4 7.16 7.80 6.15
N GLN A 5 8.21 8.45 6.67
CA GLN A 5 9.24 9.08 5.86
C GLN A 5 10.62 8.55 6.24
N THR A 6 11.53 8.49 5.28
CA THR A 6 12.96 8.26 5.56
C THR A 6 13.54 9.49 6.27
N PRO A 7 14.73 9.39 6.90
CA PRO A 7 15.41 10.55 7.50
C PRO A 7 15.63 11.73 6.53
N GLU A 8 15.66 11.44 5.23
CA GLU A 8 15.80 12.41 4.14
C GLU A 8 14.45 12.99 3.64
N GLY A 9 13.33 12.56 4.24
CA GLY A 9 11.98 13.02 3.91
C GLY A 9 11.31 12.29 2.75
N GLU A 10 11.91 11.22 2.22
CA GLU A 10 11.30 10.43 1.15
C GLU A 10 10.21 9.49 1.70
N ALA A 11 9.26 9.10 0.85
CA ALA A 11 8.21 8.16 1.26
C ALA A 11 8.82 6.79 1.59
N LEU A 12 8.60 6.31 2.82
CA LEU A 12 9.04 4.99 3.26
C LEU A 12 8.06 3.92 2.76
N ARG A 13 8.57 2.92 2.02
CA ARG A 13 7.77 1.78 1.53
C ARG A 13 7.77 0.65 2.57
N ASP A 14 6.58 0.17 2.97
CA ASP A 14 6.38 -0.96 3.89
C ASP A 14 5.69 -2.10 3.12
N ASP A 15 6.51 -2.93 2.48
CA ASP A 15 6.06 -4.04 1.64
C ASP A 15 5.48 -5.20 2.45
N ASP A 16 5.95 -5.43 3.68
CA ASP A 16 5.47 -6.51 4.54
C ASP A 16 3.99 -6.32 4.91
N LYS A 17 3.56 -5.07 5.09
CA LYS A 17 2.17 -4.77 5.48
C LYS A 17 1.27 -4.35 4.32
N PHE A 18 1.81 -3.79 3.25
CA PHE A 18 1.01 -3.09 2.23
C PHE A 18 1.30 -3.50 0.77
N MET A 19 1.93 -4.65 0.54
CA MET A 19 2.08 -5.23 -0.80
C MET A 19 0.79 -5.90 -1.30
N TYR A 20 -0.27 -5.10 -1.49
CA TYR A 20 -1.55 -5.57 -2.02
C TYR A 20 -2.28 -4.47 -2.78
N VAL A 21 -3.17 -4.86 -3.69
CA VAL A 21 -4.23 -3.99 -4.23
C VAL A 21 -5.45 -4.14 -3.32
N ALA A 22 -6.21 -3.07 -3.15
CA ALA A 22 -7.44 -3.15 -2.40
C ALA A 22 -8.56 -2.32 -3.02
N ALA A 23 -9.78 -2.82 -2.86
CA ALA A 23 -11.00 -2.16 -3.27
C ALA A 23 -11.99 -2.16 -2.11
N TRP A 24 -12.62 -1.00 -1.89
CA TRP A 24 -13.73 -0.90 -0.96
C TRP A 24 -15.04 -1.13 -1.70
N GLU A 25 -15.73 -2.21 -1.37
CA GLU A 25 -17.07 -2.50 -1.84
C GLU A 25 -18.07 -1.68 -1.01
N TRP A 26 -18.92 -0.91 -1.71
CA TRP A 26 -20.03 -0.21 -1.09
C TRP A 26 -21.21 -1.17 -0.88
N LYS A 27 -21.67 -1.27 0.37
CA LYS A 27 -22.75 -2.20 0.78
C LYS A 27 -24.09 -1.53 1.12
N GLY A 28 -24.19 -0.22 0.93
CA GLY A 28 -25.35 0.60 1.32
C GLY A 28 -25.01 1.66 2.37
N GLU A 29 -25.96 2.56 2.68
CA GLU A 29 -25.75 3.69 3.61
C GLU A 29 -25.50 3.26 5.06
N ASP A 30 -26.17 2.22 5.55
CA ASP A 30 -26.05 1.74 6.93
C ASP A 30 -25.15 0.50 7.08
N GLN A 31 -24.41 0.15 6.03
CA GLN A 31 -23.50 -1.00 6.05
C GLN A 31 -22.05 -0.54 5.94
N ALA A 32 -21.19 -1.14 6.76
CA ALA A 32 -19.75 -0.93 6.64
C ALA A 32 -19.27 -1.40 5.25
N ALA A 33 -18.46 -0.56 4.61
CA ALA A 33 -17.79 -0.94 3.37
C ALA A 33 -16.91 -2.18 3.60
N ALA A 34 -16.88 -3.10 2.64
CA ALA A 34 -16.01 -4.27 2.73
C ALA A 34 -14.69 -4.00 2.02
N LEU A 35 -13.59 -4.31 2.70
CA LEU A 35 -12.26 -4.21 2.11
C LEU A 35 -11.89 -5.53 1.46
N HIS A 36 -11.84 -5.53 0.13
CA HIS A 36 -11.25 -6.62 -0.65
C HIS A 36 -9.77 -6.33 -0.85
N LYS A 37 -8.91 -7.32 -0.59
CA LYS A 37 -7.45 -7.21 -0.79
C LYS A 37 -6.96 -8.37 -1.63
N GLU A 38 -6.08 -8.07 -2.58
CA GLU A 38 -5.39 -9.07 -3.40
C GLU A 38 -3.88 -8.81 -3.32
N ALA A 39 -3.11 -9.84 -2.96
CA ALA A 39 -1.66 -9.72 -2.81
C ALA A 39 -1.01 -9.41 -4.16
N LEU A 40 0.02 -8.55 -4.13
CA LEU A 40 0.84 -8.27 -5.31
C LEU A 40 2.07 -9.16 -5.31
N GLU A 41 2.03 -10.23 -6.10
CA GLU A 41 3.15 -11.16 -6.25
C GLU A 41 3.96 -10.81 -7.51
N TYR A 42 5.25 -10.49 -7.33
CA TYR A 42 6.15 -10.17 -8.43
C TYR A 42 7.17 -11.30 -8.59
N GLU A 43 7.03 -12.09 -9.68
CA GLU A 43 7.91 -13.25 -9.94
C GLU A 43 9.17 -12.86 -10.73
N GLU A 44 9.04 -11.97 -11.70
CA GLU A 44 10.13 -11.64 -12.63
C GLU A 44 10.90 -10.36 -12.28
N VAL A 45 10.32 -9.49 -11.46
CA VAL A 45 10.89 -8.16 -11.17
C VAL A 45 10.93 -7.91 -9.67
N LYS A 46 12.12 -7.55 -9.17
CA LYS A 46 12.27 -7.12 -7.79
C LYS A 46 11.73 -5.70 -7.61
N VAL A 47 10.78 -5.53 -6.70
CA VAL A 47 10.30 -4.21 -6.29
C VAL A 47 11.41 -3.41 -5.59
N THR A 48 11.51 -2.14 -5.94
CA THR A 48 12.47 -1.19 -5.35
C THR A 48 11.75 0.06 -4.88
N GLN A 49 12.21 0.66 -3.79
CA GLN A 49 11.78 1.99 -3.39
C GLN A 49 12.27 3.02 -4.41
N ARG A 50 11.39 3.92 -4.85
CA ARG A 50 11.75 5.01 -5.77
C ARG A 50 12.39 6.14 -4.96
N SER A 51 13.57 6.60 -5.37
CA SER A 51 14.19 7.83 -4.87
C SER A 51 14.00 8.95 -5.90
N TYR A 52 13.77 10.17 -5.42
CA TYR A 52 13.52 11.35 -6.26
C TYR A 52 14.71 12.31 -6.30
N LYS A 53 15.90 11.84 -5.89
CA LYS A 53 17.13 12.63 -5.83
C LYS A 53 17.90 12.63 -7.15
#